data_AF-A0A1E7HUI6-F1
#
_entry.id   AF-A0A1E7HUI6-F1
#
_cell.length_a   1.000
_cell.length_b   1.000
_cell.length_c   1.000
_cell.angle_alpha   90.00
_cell.angle_beta   90.00
_cell.angle_gamma   90.00
#
_symmetry.space_group_name_H-M   'P 1'
#
loop_
_entity.id
_entity.type
_entity.pdbx_description
1 polymer ?
#
loop_
_entity_poly.entity_id
_entity_poly.type
_entity_poly.pdbx_seq_one_letter_code
_entity_poly.pdbx_strand_id
1 'polypeptide(L)' 'MENRLDDLFLRFQTKGFMSIEISGLIQDVFNMLGKGRYCTITNVNQKLEDLGWGIEIMDNVTYELINSLFNKKWQPSLS' A
#
# COMPACT_ATOMS: atom_id res chain seq x y z
N MET A 1 2.76 -3.95 -20.21
CA MET A 1 2.41 -4.32 -18.82
C MET A 1 2.93 -3.18 -17.97
N GLU A 2 2.07 -2.19 -17.70
CA GLU A 2 2.44 -1.04 -16.86
C GLU A 2 2.97 -1.54 -15.51
N ASN A 3 4.08 -0.93 -15.08
CA ASN A 3 4.73 -1.29 -13.83
C ASN A 3 3.85 -0.77 -12.69
N ARG A 4 2.93 -1.59 -12.20
CA ARG A 4 2.00 -1.24 -11.10
C ARG A 4 2.71 -0.69 -9.85
N LEU A 5 3.99 -1.00 -9.67
CA LEU A 5 4.81 -0.40 -8.63
C LEU A 5 5.10 1.07 -8.92
N ASP A 6 5.45 1.42 -10.16
CA ASP A 6 5.65 2.81 -10.59
C ASP A 6 4.34 3.62 -10.47
N ASP A 7 3.18 3.01 -10.80
CA ASP A 7 1.87 3.65 -10.61
C ASP A 7 1.58 3.95 -9.14
N LEU A 8 1.94 3.02 -8.25
CA LEU A 8 1.79 3.19 -6.81
C LEU A 8 2.73 4.29 -6.28
N PHE A 9 3.99 4.28 -6.73
CA PHE A 9 4.97 5.32 -6.38
C PHE A 9 4.49 6.70 -6.83
N LEU A 10 4.03 6.83 -8.08
CA LEU A 10 3.53 8.09 -8.62
C LEU A 10 2.31 8.58 -7.81
N ARG A 11 1.40 7.69 -7.42
CA ARG A 11 0.24 8.04 -6.58
C ARG A 11 0.64 8.56 -5.22
N PHE A 12 1.65 7.98 -4.57
CA PHE A 12 2.10 8.53 -3.29
C PHE A 12 2.84 9.86 -3.47
N GLN A 13 3.60 10.04 -4.56
CA GLN A 13 4.20 11.33 -4.88
C GLN A 13 3.16 12.42 -5.12
N THR A 14 2.05 12.14 -5.82
CA THR A 14 0.97 13.12 -6.02
C THR A 14 0.22 13.44 -4.72
N LYS A 15 0.31 12.58 -3.70
CA LYS A 15 -0.16 12.85 -2.33
C LYS A 15 0.86 13.58 -1.46
N GLY A 16 2.04 13.90 -2.00
CA GLY A 16 3.06 14.71 -1.32
C GLY A 16 4.15 13.91 -0.61
N PHE A 17 4.16 12.57 -0.72
CA PHE A 17 5.21 11.75 -0.12
C PHE A 17 6.52 11.85 -0.92
N MET A 18 7.63 11.97 -0.20
CA MET A 18 8.97 11.87 -0.78
C MET A 18 9.30 10.42 -1.12
N SER A 19 10.13 10.20 -2.15
CA SER A 19 10.52 8.84 -2.57
C SER A 19 11.13 7.99 -1.44
N ILE A 20 11.82 8.62 -0.47
CA ILE A 20 12.38 7.94 0.70
C ILE A 20 11.30 7.48 1.70
N GLU A 21 10.19 8.21 1.80
CA GLU A 21 9.06 7.90 2.68
C GLU A 21 8.20 6.78 2.10
N ILE A 22 8.02 6.77 0.78
CA ILE A 22 7.18 5.82 0.06
C ILE A 22 7.58 4.37 0.36
N SER A 23 8.89 4.10 0.46
CA SER A 23 9.38 2.76 0.77
C SER A 23 8.93 2.30 2.17
N GLY A 24 8.98 3.18 3.17
CA GLY A 24 8.51 2.91 4.53
C GLY A 24 7.00 2.74 4.58
N LEU A 25 6.27 3.64 3.92
CA LEU A 25 4.80 3.58 3.82
C LEU A 25 4.33 2.25 3.22
N ILE A 26 4.93 1.83 2.10
CA ILE A 26 4.62 0.54 1.46
C ILE A 26 4.91 -0.61 2.43
N GLN A 27 6.06 -0.60 3.11
CA GLN A 27 6.41 -1.65 4.06
C GLN A 27 5.38 -1.76 5.19
N ASP A 28 4.95 -0.64 5.77
CA ASP A 28 3.94 -0.62 6.82
C ASP A 28 2.59 -1.16 6.34
N VAL A 29 2.13 -0.75 5.15
CA VAL A 29 0.89 -1.27 4.58
C VAL A 29 0.99 -2.79 4.33
N PHE A 30 2.10 -3.27 3.76
CA PHE A 30 2.31 -4.71 3.56
C PHE A 30 2.32 -5.49 4.87
N ASN A 31 2.93 -4.94 5.92
CA ASN A 31 2.94 -5.53 7.27
C ASN A 31 1.54 -5.62 7.87
N MET A 32 0.67 -4.64 7.60
CA MET A 32 -0.73 -4.67 8.02
C MET A 32 -1.49 -5.77 7.27
N LEU A 33 -1.42 -5.76 5.94
CA LEU A 33 -2.14 -6.73 5.10
C LEU A 33 -1.69 -8.17 5.35
N GLY A 34 -0.39 -8.42 5.54
CA GLY A 34 0.17 -9.74 5.82
C GLY A 34 -0.23 -10.33 7.18
N LYS A 35 -0.69 -9.51 8.13
CA LYS A 35 -1.18 -9.99 9.43
C LYS A 35 -2.65 -10.44 9.39
N GLY A 36 -3.34 -10.31 8.23
CA GLY A 36 -4.74 -10.72 8.05
C GLY A 36 -5.75 -9.97 8.93
N ARG A 37 -5.31 -8.94 9.67
CA ARG A 37 -6.11 -8.21 10.68
C ARG A 37 -6.72 -6.91 10.16
N TYR A 38 -6.35 -6.45 8.96
CA TYR A 38 -6.80 -5.17 8.41
C TYR A 38 -7.48 -5.38 7.04
N CYS A 39 -8.72 -5.85 7.08
CA CYS A 39 -9.51 -6.21 5.90
C CYS A 39 -10.26 -5.05 5.23
N THR A 40 -10.19 -3.83 5.76
CA THR A 40 -10.91 -2.68 5.21
C THR A 40 -9.99 -1.48 5.03
N ILE A 41 -10.26 -0.68 4.00
CA ILE A 41 -9.56 0.58 3.72
C ILE A 41 -9.59 1.51 4.96
N THR A 42 -10.73 1.58 5.64
CA THR A 42 -10.91 2.37 6.86
C THR A 42 -9.93 1.96 7.96
N ASN A 43 -9.77 0.65 8.20
CA ASN A 43 -8.86 0.16 9.24
C ASN A 43 -7.39 0.44 8.89
N VAL A 44 -7.03 0.35 7.60
CA VAL A 44 -5.68 0.68 7.15
C VAL A 44 -5.42 2.19 7.30
N ASN A 45 -6.36 3.05 6.89
CA ASN A 45 -6.22 4.49 7.06
C ASN A 45 -6.09 4.91 8.52
N GLN A 46 -6.92 4.36 9.41
CA GLN A 46 -6.80 4.65 10.84
C GLN A 46 -5.41 4.27 11.36
N LYS A 47 -4.89 3.12 10.92
CA LYS A 47 -3.58 2.67 11.39
C LYS A 47 -2.43 3.50 10.82
N LEU A 48 -2.54 3.96 9.58
CA LEU A 48 -1.56 4.86 8.97
C LEU A 48 -1.56 6.23 9.68
N GLU A 49 -2.73 6.72 10.07
CA GLU A 49 -2.86 7.92 10.90
C GLU A 49 -2.18 7.73 12.26
N ASP A 50 -2.42 6.61 12.95
CA ASP A 50 -1.77 6.28 14.23
C ASP A 50 -0.23 6.19 14.13
N LEU A 51 0.28 5.86 12.95
CA LEU A 51 1.72 5.79 12.65
C LEU A 51 2.31 7.15 12.23
N GLY A 52 1.49 8.18 12.09
CA GLY A 52 1.90 9.53 11.69
C GLY A 52 2.06 9.72 10.19
N TRP A 53 1.58 8.78 9.37
CA TRP A 53 1.66 8.92 7.90
C TRP A 53 0.66 9.97 7.37
N GLY A 54 -0.45 10.17 8.06
CA GLY A 54 -1.52 11.10 7.67
C GLY A 54 -2.88 10.44 7.47
N ILE A 55 -3.86 11.23 7.06
CA ILE A 55 -5.26 10.82 6.89
C ILE A 55 -5.56 10.44 5.44
N GLU A 56 -6.50 9.51 5.25
CA GLU A 56 -7.08 9.13 3.93
C GLU A 56 -6.04 8.80 2.82
N ILE A 57 -4.91 8.22 3.21
CA ILE A 57 -3.84 7.82 2.28
C ILE A 57 -4.31 6.72 1.34
N MET A 58 -5.07 5.75 1.86
CA MET A 58 -5.64 4.64 1.11
C MET A 58 -7.01 5.03 0.56
N ASP A 59 -7.09 5.16 -0.76
CA ASP A 59 -8.35 5.16 -1.52
C ASP A 59 -8.57 3.79 -2.18
N ASN A 60 -9.75 3.60 -2.79
CA ASN A 60 -10.11 2.34 -3.46
C ASN A 60 -9.06 1.90 -4.49
N VAL A 61 -8.56 2.84 -5.30
CA VAL A 61 -7.62 2.52 -6.38
C VAL A 61 -6.24 2.16 -5.81
N THR A 62 -5.79 2.90 -4.80
CA THR A 62 -4.52 2.63 -4.10
C THR A 62 -4.57 1.28 -3.40
N TYR A 63 -5.71 0.94 -2.80
CA TYR A 63 -5.96 -0.36 -2.18
C TYR A 63 -5.92 -1.50 -3.19
N GLU A 64 -6.57 -1.37 -4.34
CA GLU A 64 -6.54 -2.36 -5.42
C GLU A 64 -5.12 -2.57 -5.99
N LEU A 65 -4.36 -1.48 -6.17
CA LEU A 65 -2.97 -1.55 -6.62
C LEU A 65 -2.10 -2.32 -5.62
N ILE A 66 -2.20 -1.99 -4.33
CA ILE A 66 -1.45 -2.70 -3.28
C ILE A 66 -1.86 -4.17 -3.20
N ASN A 67 -3.16 -4.48 -3.22
CA ASN A 67 -3.63 -5.87 -3.20
C ASN A 67 -3.13 -6.65 -4.42
N SER A 68 -3.11 -6.03 -5.60
CA SER A 68 -2.54 -6.67 -6.78
C SER A 68 -1.06 -6.96 -6.63
N LEU A 69 -0.29 -6.07 -6.01
CA LEU A 69 1.15 -6.28 -5.78
C LEU A 69 1.38 -7.35 -4.70
N PHE A 70 0.55 -7.35 -3.65
CA PHE A 70 0.58 -8.33 -2.59
C PHE A 70 0.28 -9.74 -3.12
N ASN A 71 -0.78 -9.89 -3.92
CA ASN A 71 -1.16 -11.16 -4.53
C ASN A 71 -0.10 -11.67 -5.52
N LYS A 72 0.58 -10.78 -6.25
CA LYS A 72 1.74 -11.18 -7.09
C LYS A 72 2.94 -11.65 -6.26
N LYS A 73 3.21 -11.00 -5.12
CA LYS A 73 4.31 -11.37 -4.22
C LYS A 73 4.09 -12.70 -3.50
N TRP A 74 2.83 -13.12 -3.34
CA TRP A 74 2.43 -14.34 -2.64
C TRP A 74 1.81 -15.42 -3.55
N GLN A 75 1.86 -15.28 -4.87
CA GLN A 75 1.81 -16.46 -5.72
C GLN A 75 3.15 -17.19 -5.54
N PRO A 76 3.19 -18.40 -4.95
CA PRO A 76 4.31 -19.28 -5.26
C PRO A 76 4.27 -19.42 -6.77
N SER A 77 5.43 -19.32 -7.42
CA SER A 77 5.57 -19.77 -8.80
C SER A 77 4.90 -21.14 -8.91
N LEU A 78 3.70 -21.19 -9.50
CA LEU A 78 3.11 -22.42 -9.97
C LEU A 78 3.96 -22.84 -11.17
N SER A 79 5.07 -23.50 -10.87
CA SER A 79 5.88 -24.32 -11.76
C SER A 79 6.60 -25.35 -10.91
#